data_AF-A0A944AWF3-F1
#
_entry.id   AF-A0A944AWF3-F1
#
_cell.length_a   1.000
_cell.length_b   1.000
_cell.length_c   1.000
_cell.angle_alpha   90.00
_cell.angle_beta   90.00
_cell.angle_gamma   90.00
#
_symmetry.space_group_name_H-M   'P 1'
#
loop_
_entity.id
_entity.type
_entity.pdbx_description
1 polymer ?
#
loop_
_entity_poly.entity_id
_entity_poly.type
_entity_poly.pdbx_seq_one_letter_code
_entity_poly.pdbx_strand_id
1 'polypeptide(L)'
;MEEDQEKQPRKQKELQHFALDEADNIIDIKDVETKESGKKVERHFFCPNCHQEMFPKQGKIRRHHFSHKAHSDCPHDGYLHALAEKLIMDWFNKQ
;
A
#
# COMPACT_ATOMS: atom_id res chain seq x y z
N MET A 1 21.92 -28.75 -29.40
CA MET A 1 20.53 -28.24 -29.31
C MET A 1 20.41 -27.71 -27.90
N GLU A 2 20.74 -26.44 -27.71
CA GLU A 2 20.66 -25.78 -26.41
C GLU A 2 19.24 -25.23 -26.24
N GLU A 3 18.63 -25.58 -25.12
CA GLU A 3 17.24 -25.27 -24.78
C GLU A 3 17.10 -23.77 -24.44
N ASP A 4 16.36 -23.05 -25.28
CA ASP A 4 15.88 -21.70 -24.98
C ASP A 4 14.86 -21.78 -23.83
N GLN A 5 15.32 -21.50 -22.62
CA GLN A 5 14.45 -21.30 -21.47
C GLN A 5 13.74 -19.95 -21.60
N GLU A 6 12.50 -20.02 -22.06
CA GLU A 6 11.55 -18.90 -22.18
C GLU A 6 11.36 -18.21 -20.82
N LYS A 7 11.92 -17.01 -20.67
CA LYS A 7 11.81 -16.21 -19.44
C LYS A 7 10.37 -15.74 -19.29
N GLN A 8 9.63 -16.38 -18.39
CA GLN A 8 8.26 -16.01 -18.03
C GLN A 8 8.17 -14.51 -17.71
N PRO A 9 7.14 -13.79 -18.20
CA PRO A 9 6.97 -12.37 -17.94
C PRO A 9 6.81 -12.12 -16.44
N ARG A 10 7.54 -11.13 -15.91
CA ARG A 10 7.49 -10.80 -14.47
C ARG A 10 6.06 -10.45 -14.09
N LYS A 11 5.42 -11.29 -13.26
CA LYS A 11 4.08 -11.05 -12.70
C LYS A 11 4.04 -9.62 -12.14
N GLN A 12 3.16 -8.78 -12.70
CA GLN A 12 3.02 -7.39 -12.31
C GLN A 12 2.61 -7.39 -10.82
N LYS A 13 3.52 -6.94 -9.95
CA LYS A 13 3.31 -7.01 -8.50
C LYS A 13 2.14 -6.08 -8.16
N GLU A 14 1.12 -6.61 -7.53
CA GLU A 14 -0.04 -5.87 -7.02
C GLU A 14 0.47 -4.79 -6.03
N LEU A 15 0.35 -3.52 -6.40
CA LEU A 15 0.86 -2.40 -5.63
C LEU A 15 -0.27 -1.79 -4.80
N GLN A 16 -0.03 -1.65 -3.50
CA GLN A 16 -0.96 -1.04 -2.55
C GLN A 16 -0.56 0.43 -2.38
N HIS A 17 -1.28 1.35 -3.03
CA HIS A 17 -0.94 2.78 -3.00
C HIS A 17 -1.56 3.54 -1.83
N PHE A 18 -2.62 2.98 -1.24
CA PHE A 18 -3.35 3.57 -0.13
C PHE A 18 -3.14 2.79 1.16
N ALA A 19 -3.19 3.48 2.29
CA ALA A 19 -3.22 2.90 3.63
C ALA A 19 -4.10 3.77 4.54
N LEU A 20 -4.36 3.30 5.76
CA LEU A 20 -5.00 4.08 6.80
C LEU A 20 -3.95 4.75 7.69
N ASP A 21 -4.25 5.93 8.21
CA ASP A 21 -3.50 6.54 9.31
C ASP A 21 -4.04 6.10 10.68
N GLU A 22 -3.49 6.66 11.75
CA GLU A 22 -3.92 6.40 13.14
C GLU A 22 -5.34 6.86 13.45
N ALA A 23 -5.89 7.75 12.64
CA ALA A 23 -7.25 8.25 12.74
C ALA A 23 -8.20 7.55 11.74
N ASP A 24 -7.77 6.41 11.19
CA ASP A 24 -8.51 5.64 10.21
C ASP A 24 -8.85 6.40 8.92
N ASN A 25 -8.09 7.43 8.52
CA ASN A 25 -8.27 8.12 7.24
C ASN A 25 -7.45 7.46 6.15
N ILE A 26 -8.00 7.44 4.93
CA ILE A 26 -7.28 6.94 3.75
C ILE A 26 -6.20 7.95 3.35
N ILE A 27 -4.95 7.48 3.28
CA ILE A 27 -3.78 8.24 2.81
C ILE A 27 -3.21 7.58 1.55
N ASP A 28 -2.96 8.38 0.50
CA ASP A 28 -2.16 7.97 -0.66
C ASP A 28 -0.66 8.08 -0.32
N ILE A 29 0.14 7.11 -0.75
CA ILE A 29 1.59 7.16 -0.58
C ILE A 29 2.27 8.38 -1.23
N LYS A 30 1.60 9.04 -2.19
CA LYS A 30 2.08 10.32 -2.74
C LYS A 30 2.07 11.44 -1.72
N ASP A 31 1.12 11.42 -0.78
CA ASP A 31 0.96 12.43 0.27
C ASP A 31 1.84 12.13 1.49
N VAL A 32 2.49 10.97 1.49
CA VAL A 32 3.45 10.60 2.54
C VAL A 32 4.79 11.27 2.27
N GLU A 33 5.09 12.33 3.01
CA GLU A 33 6.42 12.91 3.02
C GLU A 33 7.33 12.12 3.96
N THR A 34 8.23 11.29 3.41
CA THR A 34 9.18 10.52 4.24
C THR A 34 10.35 11.35 4.76
N LYS A 35 10.51 12.60 4.31
CA LYS A 35 11.68 13.44 4.59
C LYS A 35 11.35 14.93 4.64
N GLU A 36 10.61 15.36 5.65
CA GLU A 36 10.71 16.76 6.08
C GLU A 36 11.92 16.91 7.02
N SER A 37 12.93 17.67 6.58
CA SER A 37 13.91 18.35 7.46
C SER A 37 14.60 17.50 8.54
N GLY A 38 15.10 16.30 8.18
CA GLY A 38 16.01 15.52 9.03
C GLY A 38 15.38 14.87 10.27
N LYS A 39 14.06 15.01 10.47
CA LYS A 39 13.31 14.34 11.52
C LYS A 39 12.47 13.24 10.87
N LYS A 40 12.74 11.98 11.25
CA LYS A 40 11.92 10.84 10.85
C LYS A 40 10.57 11.02 11.55
N VAL A 41 9.54 11.48 10.83
CA VAL A 41 8.19 11.48 11.38
C VAL A 41 7.78 10.01 11.47
N GLU A 42 7.67 9.49 12.69
CA GLU A 42 7.11 8.17 12.95
C GLU A 42 5.61 8.28 12.70
N ARG A 43 5.19 8.05 11.46
CA ARG A 43 3.79 7.83 11.11
C ARG A 43 3.58 6.34 10.94
N HIS A 44 2.60 5.80 11.68
CA HIS A 44 2.13 4.44 11.49
C HIS A 44 1.06 4.44 10.40
N PHE A 45 1.15 3.45 9.51
CA PHE A 45 0.16 3.24 8.46
C PHE A 45 -0.40 1.83 8.59
N PHE A 46 -1.68 1.66 8.30
CA PHE A 46 -2.38 0.39 8.50
C PHE A 46 -3.09 -0.06 7.23
N CYS A 47 -3.20 -1.37 7.04
CA CYS A 47 -3.94 -1.93 5.92
C CYS A 47 -5.44 -1.74 6.15
N PRO A 48 -6.21 -1.22 5.17
CA PRO A 48 -7.65 -1.06 5.31
C PRO A 48 -8.42 -2.37 5.49
N ASN A 49 -7.84 -3.51 5.11
CA ASN A 49 -8.47 -4.82 5.24
C ASN A 49 -8.10 -5.53 6.54
N CYS A 50 -6.80 -5.77 6.78
CA CYS A 50 -6.35 -6.56 7.92
C CYS A 50 -5.93 -5.72 9.14
N HIS A 51 -5.90 -4.39 9.01
CA HIS A 51 -5.43 -3.43 10.03
C HIS A 51 -4.01 -3.69 10.55
N GLN A 52 -3.21 -4.51 9.86
CA GLN A 52 -1.81 -4.71 10.18
C GLN A 52 -0.97 -3.52 9.69
N GLU A 53 0.13 -3.28 10.40
CA GLU A 53 1.06 -2.20 10.08
C GLU A 53 1.68 -2.37 8.68
N MET A 54 1.72 -1.25 7.96
CA MET A 54 2.26 -1.11 6.62
C MET A 54 3.40 -0.09 6.61
N PHE A 55 4.39 -0.32 5.76
CA PHE A 55 5.54 0.56 5.62
C PHE A 55 5.57 1.20 4.24
N PRO A 56 5.72 2.54 4.14
CA PRO A 56 5.86 3.21 2.86
C PRO A 56 7.20 2.84 2.19
N LYS A 57 7.14 2.41 0.93
CA LYS A 57 8.31 2.09 0.10
C LYS A 57 8.46 3.13 -1.00
N GLN A 58 9.11 4.24 -0.68
CA GLN A 58 9.39 5.34 -1.60
C GLN A 58 10.84 5.27 -2.15
N GLY A 59 11.13 4.22 -2.91
CA GLY A 59 12.43 4.04 -3.57
C GLY A 59 12.48 4.70 -4.95
N LYS A 60 13.68 5.05 -5.43
CA LYS A 60 13.87 5.70 -6.75
C LYS A 60 13.57 4.79 -7.96
N ILE A 61 13.53 3.48 -7.77
CA ILE A 61 13.48 2.48 -8.85
C ILE A 61 12.06 1.95 -9.07
N ARG A 62 11.32 1.69 -8.00
CA ARG A 62 9.98 1.10 -8.05
C ARG A 62 8.94 2.17 -7.75
N ARG A 63 7.75 2.01 -8.32
CA ARG A 63 6.59 2.83 -7.97
C ARG A 63 6.39 2.79 -6.45
N HIS A 64 6.10 3.95 -5.88
CA HIS A 64 5.84 4.08 -4.46
C HIS A 64 4.61 3.23 -4.12
N HIS A 65 4.74 2.39 -3.10
CA HIS A 65 3.64 1.60 -2.55
C HIS A 65 3.87 1.34 -1.06
N PHE A 66 2.79 1.05 -0.34
CA PHE A 66 2.86 0.48 0.99
C PHE A 66 3.10 -1.02 0.92
N SER A 67 3.83 -1.55 1.90
CA SER A 67 4.09 -2.98 2.02
C SER A 67 3.86 -3.44 3.45
N HIS A 68 3.20 -4.57 3.62
CA HIS A 68 3.11 -5.26 4.90
C HIS A 68 4.49 -5.73 5.40
N LYS A 69 4.57 -6.04 6.70
CA LYS A 69 5.67 -6.84 7.25
C LYS A 69 5.70 -8.20 6.55
N ALA A 70 6.89 -8.78 6.40
CA ALA A 70 7.02 -10.14 5.87
C ALA A 70 6.12 -11.09 6.69
N HIS A 71 5.39 -11.98 6.00
CA HIS A 71 4.43 -12.95 6.57
C HIS A 71 3.02 -12.43 6.93
N SER A 72 2.55 -11.33 6.35
CA SER A 72 1.11 -11.02 6.38
C SER A 72 0.34 -11.90 5.39
N ASP A 73 -0.61 -12.70 5.87
CA ASP A 73 -1.57 -13.44 5.02
C ASP A 73 -2.73 -12.54 4.55
N CYS A 74 -2.43 -11.29 4.18
CA CYS A 74 -3.43 -10.34 3.70
C CYS A 74 -3.63 -10.50 2.18
N PRO A 75 -4.79 -11.00 1.70
CA PRO A 75 -5.06 -11.08 0.27
C PRO A 75 -5.21 -9.68 -0.34
N HIS A 76 -4.73 -9.49 -1.57
CA HIS A 76 -4.85 -8.22 -2.27
C HIS A 76 -6.30 -7.85 -2.59
N ASP A 77 -7.12 -8.84 -2.90
CA ASP A 77 -8.55 -8.66 -3.17
C ASP A 77 -9.29 -8.02 -1.98
N GLY A 78 -9.09 -8.58 -0.77
CA GLY A 78 -9.65 -8.00 0.45
C GLY A 78 -9.19 -6.57 0.72
N TYR A 79 -7.94 -6.23 0.38
CA TYR A 79 -7.44 -4.86 0.42
C TYR A 79 -8.24 -3.93 -0.52
N LEU A 80 -8.50 -4.33 -1.76
CA LEU A 80 -9.26 -3.54 -2.72
C LEU A 80 -10.72 -3.38 -2.29
N HIS A 81 -11.34 -4.44 -1.78
CA HIS A 81 -12.71 -4.42 -1.26
C HIS A 81 -12.86 -3.43 -0.11
N ALA A 82 -12.04 -3.56 0.93
CA ALA A 82 -12.10 -2.68 2.10
C ALA A 82 -11.81 -1.21 1.74
N LEU A 83 -10.86 -0.98 0.82
CA LEU A 83 -10.56 0.36 0.33
C LEU A 83 -11.77 0.97 -0.41
N ALA A 84 -12.41 0.21 -1.30
CA ALA A 84 -13.56 0.68 -2.06
C ALA A 84 -14.75 1.00 -1.15
N GLU A 85 -15.07 0.11 -0.21
CA GLU A 85 -16.13 0.34 0.78
C GLU A 85 -15.92 1.65 1.54
N LYS A 86 -14.70 1.87 2.04
CA LYS A 86 -14.38 3.06 2.81
C LYS A 86 -14.45 4.35 1.98
N LEU A 87 -13.95 4.34 0.74
CA LEU A 87 -14.07 5.48 -0.18
C LEU A 87 -15.54 5.82 -0.47
N ILE A 88 -16.38 4.81 -0.67
CA ILE A 88 -17.82 5.00 -0.91
C ILE A 88 -18.50 5.55 0.33
N MET A 89 -18.19 5.01 1.52
CA MET A 89 -18.74 5.51 2.79
C MET A 89 -18.32 6.96 3.07
N ASP A 90 -17.03 7.29 2.88
CA ASP A 90 -16.53 8.65 3.07
C ASP A 90 -17.21 9.63 2.09
N TRP A 91 -17.46 9.23 0.86
CA TRP A 91 -18.19 10.04 -0.10
C TRP A 91 -19.66 10.23 0.30
N PHE A 92 -20.31 9.16 0.74
CA PHE A 92 -21.72 9.18 1.13
C PHE A 92 -21.99 9.98 2.40
N ASN A 93 -21.10 9.90 3.40
CA ASN A 93 -21.28 10.53 4.70
C ASN A 93 -20.82 12.00 4.76
N LYS A 94 -20.24 12.54 3.69
CA LYS A 94 -19.87 13.97 3.57
C LYS A 94 -21.08 14.89 3.30
N GLN A 95 -22.30 14.38 3.40
CA GLN A 95 -23.57 15.10 3.20
C GLN A 95 -23.95 15.96 4.41
#